data_AF-A0A1G2ARL1-F1
#
_entry.id   AF-A0A1G2ARL1-F1
#
_cell.length_a   1.000
_cell.length_b   1.000
_cell.length_c   1.000
_cell.angle_alpha   90.00
_cell.angle_beta   90.00
_cell.angle_gamma   90.00
#
_symmetry.space_group_name_H-M   'P 1'
#
loop_
_entity.id
_entity.type
_entity.pdbx_description
1 polymer ?
#
loop_
_entity_poly.entity_id
_entity_poly.type
_entity_poly.pdbx_seq_one_letter_code
_entity_poly.pdbx_strand_id
1 'polypeptide(L)'
;MPGYFSYYLHWGGEYGSILNRTYILSHFLVGGILGVVLLLVAPKFSLSVSQRRKNKTLPYQGVTITLLLLLSAALITELIL
;
A
#
# COMPACT_ATOMS: atom_id res chain seq x y z
N MET A 1 8.87 21.76 -8.69
CA MET A 1 8.05 21.39 -9.87
C MET A 1 7.43 20.03 -9.58
N PRO A 2 6.10 19.85 -9.67
CA PRO A 2 5.50 18.54 -9.41
C PRO A 2 5.85 17.60 -10.56
N GLY A 3 6.84 16.74 -10.35
CA GLY A 3 7.20 15.69 -11.30
C GLY A 3 6.10 14.63 -11.30
N TYR A 4 5.24 14.67 -12.30
CA TYR A 4 4.29 13.59 -12.60
C TYR A 4 5.06 12.36 -13.11
N PHE A 5 5.69 11.63 -12.20
CA PHE A 5 6.26 10.33 -12.51
C PHE A 5 5.10 9.35 -12.75
N SER A 6 5.07 8.81 -13.96
CA SER A 6 4.01 7.94 -14.46
C SER A 6 4.59 6.55 -14.68
N TYR A 7 4.02 5.53 -14.03
CA TYR A 7 4.39 4.15 -14.32
C TYR A 7 3.72 3.72 -15.61
N TYR A 8 4.53 3.35 -16.61
CA TYR A 8 4.08 2.85 -17.89
C TYR A 8 3.83 1.35 -17.80
N LEU A 9 2.57 0.95 -17.60
CA LEU A 9 2.18 -0.46 -17.59
C LEU A 9 1.89 -0.93 -19.02
N HIS A 10 2.76 -1.78 -19.58
CA HIS A 10 2.54 -2.44 -20.87
C HIS A 10 2.12 -3.89 -20.63
N TRP A 11 0.82 -4.18 -20.76
CA TRP A 11 0.28 -5.52 -20.50
C TRP A 11 0.47 -6.51 -21.67
N GLY A 12 0.98 -6.02 -22.82
CA GLY A 12 1.24 -6.81 -24.03
C GLY A 12 -0.01 -7.06 -24.87
N GLY A 13 0.08 -6.94 -26.20
CA GLY A 13 -1.03 -7.17 -27.13
C GLY A 13 -0.82 -6.51 -28.49
N GLU A 14 -1.60 -6.90 -29.50
CA GLU A 14 -1.58 -6.28 -30.84
C GLU A 14 -1.88 -4.78 -30.82
N TYR A 15 -1.30 -4.05 -31.78
CA TYR A 15 -1.44 -2.61 -31.91
C TYR A 15 -2.91 -2.21 -32.08
N GLY A 16 -3.50 -1.55 -31.07
CA GLY A 16 -4.92 -1.16 -31.06
C GLY A 16 -5.81 -1.97 -30.11
N SER A 17 -5.31 -3.07 -29.53
CA SER A 17 -6.02 -3.82 -28.48
C SER A 17 -6.11 -3.02 -27.17
N ILE A 18 -7.15 -3.28 -26.36
CA ILE A 18 -7.29 -2.73 -24.99
C ILE A 18 -6.04 -2.98 -24.14
N LEU A 19 -5.35 -4.10 -24.36
CA LEU A 19 -4.13 -4.48 -23.66
C LEU A 19 -2.87 -3.74 -24.16
N ASN A 20 -2.93 -3.11 -25.34
CA ASN A 20 -1.87 -2.25 -25.88
C ASN A 20 -2.21 -0.74 -25.70
N ARG A 21 -2.91 -0.40 -24.61
CA ARG A 21 -3.02 0.98 -24.14
C ARG A 21 -2.05 1.20 -22.99
N THR A 22 -1.23 2.24 -23.09
CA THR A 22 -0.40 2.71 -22.00
C THR A 22 -1.30 3.36 -20.94
N TYR A 23 -1.44 2.70 -19.80
CA TYR A 23 -2.16 3.25 -18.65
C TYR A 23 -1.19 4.11 -17.83
N ILE A 24 -1.48 5.40 -17.72
CA ILE A 24 -0.76 6.33 -16.86
C ILE A 24 -1.32 6.18 -15.45
N LEU A 25 -0.63 5.43 -14.60
CA LEU A 25 -0.94 5.37 -13.18
C LEU A 25 -0.20 6.48 -12.44
N SER A 26 -0.96 7.37 -11.80
CA SER A 26 -0.40 8.42 -10.96
C SER A 26 0.07 7.84 -9.63
N HIS A 27 1.19 8.34 -9.12
CA HIS A 27 1.70 8.00 -7.79
C HIS A 27 0.68 8.19 -6.67
N PHE A 28 -0.19 9.19 -6.82
CA PHE A 28 -1.29 9.43 -5.91
C PHE A 28 -2.28 8.27 -5.87
N LEU A 29 -2.66 7.72 -7.03
CA LEU A 29 -3.56 6.56 -7.08
C LEU A 29 -2.89 5.32 -6.48
N VAL A 30 -1.61 5.09 -6.77
CA VAL A 30 -0.86 3.95 -6.21
C VAL A 30 -0.76 4.07 -4.68
N GLY A 31 -0.40 5.25 -4.17
CA GLY A 31 -0.35 5.52 -2.73
C GLY A 31 -1.71 5.41 -2.04
N GLY A 32 -2.78 5.87 -2.69
CA GLY A 32 -4.15 5.76 -2.19
C GLY A 32 -4.61 4.31 -2.07
N ILE A 33 -4.36 3.48 -3.10
CA ILE A 33 -4.66 2.04 -3.07
C ILE A 33 -3.86 1.35 -1.97
N LEU A 34 -2.56 1.66 -1.85
CA LEU A 34 -1.71 1.14 -0.77
C LEU A 34 -2.27 1.48 0.62
N GLY A 35 -2.69 2.74 0.82
CA GLY A 35 -3.29 3.19 2.08
C GLY A 35 -4.57 2.43 2.43
N VAL A 36 -5.46 2.21 1.46
CA VAL A 36 -6.70 1.43 1.66
C VAL A 36 -6.38 -0.02 2.04
N VAL A 37 -5.44 -0.66 1.34
CA VAL A 37 -5.03 -2.04 1.64
C VAL A 37 -4.45 -2.14 3.05
N LEU A 38 -3.61 -1.18 3.47
CA LEU A 38 -3.03 -1.16 4.81
C LEU A 38 -4.09 -1.03 5.90
N LEU A 39 -5.09 -0.16 5.71
CA LEU A 39 -6.20 0.00 6.67
C LEU A 39 -7.02 -1.27 6.83
N LEU A 40 -7.25 -2.02 5.75
CA LEU A 40 -7.97 -3.31 5.80
C LEU A 40 -7.16 -4.42 6.48
N VAL A 41 -5.83 -4.38 6.35
CA VAL A 41 -4.93 -5.40 6.94
C VAL A 41 -4.60 -5.10 8.40
N ALA A 42 -4.57 -3.82 8.81
CA ALA A 42 -4.21 -3.39 10.16
C ALA A 42 -4.96 -4.13 11.30
N PRO A 43 -6.31 -4.27 11.29
CA PRO A 43 -7.01 -5.01 12.36
C PRO A 43 -6.65 -6.50 12.39
N LYS A 44 -6.45 -7.13 11.22
CA LYS A 44 -6.04 -8.54 11.14
C LYS A 44 -4.64 -8.73 11.72
N PHE A 45 -3.74 -7.79 11.45
CA PHE A 45 -2.39 -7.80 11.99
C PHE A 45 -2.41 -7.60 13.52
N SER A 46 -3.24 -6.68 14.01
CA SER A 46 -3.45 -6.46 15.45
C SER A 46 -3.95 -7.71 16.17
N LEU A 47 -4.93 -8.41 15.60
CA LEU A 47 -5.44 -9.67 16.12
C LEU A 47 -4.36 -10.76 16.14
N SER A 48 -3.58 -10.89 15.06
CA SER A 48 -2.49 -11.87 14.99
C SER A 48 -1.42 -11.62 16.06
N VAL A 49 -1.05 -10.36 16.29
CA VAL A 49 -0.11 -9.97 17.35
C VAL A 49 -0.68 -10.30 18.74
N SER A 50 -1.97 -10.04 18.97
CA SER A 50 -2.64 -10.37 20.24
C SER A 50 -2.66 -11.89 20.50
N GLN A 51 -2.98 -12.70 19.48
CA GLN A 51 -2.98 -14.16 19.57
C GLN A 51 -1.59 -14.71 19.95
N ARG A 52 -0.52 -14.18 19.34
CA ARG A 52 0.86 -14.54 19.69
C ARG A 52 1.25 -14.12 21.11
N ARG A 53 0.62 -13.08 21.67
CA ARG A 53 0.83 -12.63 23.06
C ARG A 53 -0.16 -13.27 24.06
N LYS A 54 -0.71 -14.45 23.76
CA LYS A 54 -1.68 -15.15 24.63
C LYS A 54 -2.92 -14.27 24.92
N ASN A 55 -3.41 -13.56 23.91
CA ASN A 55 -4.53 -12.61 23.99
C ASN A 55 -4.32 -11.41 24.93
N LYS A 56 -3.07 -11.11 25.32
CA LYS A 56 -2.75 -9.89 26.08
C LYS A 56 -2.64 -8.70 25.13
N THR A 57 -3.59 -7.78 25.22
CA THR A 57 -3.56 -6.51 24.49
C THR A 57 -2.69 -5.49 25.21
N LEU A 58 -1.93 -4.70 24.45
CA LEU A 58 -1.30 -3.48 24.96
C LEU A 58 -2.30 -2.31 24.89
N PRO A 59 -2.21 -1.33 25.81
CA PRO A 59 -2.95 -0.09 25.65
C PRO A 59 -2.55 0.54 24.30
N TYR A 60 -3.54 1.01 23.54
CA TYR A 60 -3.37 1.62 22.21
C TYR A 60 -2.77 0.72 21.12
N GLN A 61 -2.77 -0.61 21.28
CA GLN A 61 -2.16 -1.55 20.33
C GLN A 61 -2.63 -1.37 18.88
N GLY A 62 -3.92 -1.16 18.66
CA GLY A 62 -4.46 -0.96 17.31
C GLY A 62 -3.87 0.29 16.64
N VAL A 63 -3.84 1.41 17.36
CA VAL A 63 -3.27 2.67 16.88
C VAL A 63 -1.77 2.50 16.59
N THR A 64 -1.02 1.91 17.52
CA THR A 64 0.42 1.68 17.36
C THR A 64 0.72 0.80 16.14
N ILE A 65 -0.05 -0.26 15.92
CA ILE A 65 0.14 -1.17 14.78
C ILE A 65 -0.18 -0.46 13.46
N THR A 66 -1.27 0.29 13.40
CA THR A 66 -1.62 1.08 12.21
C THR A 66 -0.53 2.12 11.90
N LEU A 67 0.00 2.80 12.92
CA LEU A 67 1.06 3.80 12.75
C LEU A 67 2.36 3.16 12.24
N LEU A 68 2.74 2.01 12.80
CA LEU A 68 3.91 1.24 12.33
C LEU A 68 3.74 0.77 10.88
N LEU A 69 2.55 0.27 10.51
CA LEU A 69 2.23 -0.16 9.14
C LEU A 69 2.32 1.00 8.15
N LEU A 70 1.80 2.18 8.51
CA LEU A 70 1.89 3.37 7.67
C LEU A 70 3.32 3.88 7.53
N LEU A 71 4.09 3.93 8.62
CA LEU A 71 5.51 4.33 8.60
C LEU A 71 6.35 3.41 7.74
N SER A 72 6.18 2.09 7.92
CA SER A 72 6.90 1.10 7.11
C SER A 72 6.51 1.19 5.64
N ALA A 73 5.22 1.36 5.33
CA ALA A 73 4.78 1.57 3.95
C ALA A 73 5.36 2.86 3.34
N ALA A 74 5.38 3.97 4.09
CA ALA A 74 5.96 5.23 3.64
C ALA A 74 7.45 5.09 3.33
N LEU A 75 8.22 4.45 4.23
CA LEU A 75 9.63 4.16 4.01
C LEU A 75 9.88 3.26 2.81
N ILE A 76 9.06 2.20 2.63
CA ILE A 76 9.17 1.31 1.47
C ILE A 76 8.89 2.07 0.19
N THR A 77 7.86 2.93 0.17
CA THR A 77 7.56 3.75 -1.01
C THR A 77 8.67 4.73 -1.32
N GLU A 78 9.23 5.42 -0.32
CA GLU A 78 10.32 6.39 -0.52
C GLU A 78 11.65 5.73 -0.95
N LEU A 79 11.86 4.46 -0.61
CA LEU A 79 13.09 3.75 -1.00
C LEU A 79 12.98 3.14 -2.41
N ILE A 80 11.76 2.82 -2.86
CA ILE A 80 11.48 2.27 -4.19
C ILE A 80 11.35 3.38 -5.25
N LEU A 81 10.90 4.58 -4.85
CA LEU A 81 10.61 5.71 -5.74
C LEU A 81 11.58 6.87 -5.60
#